data_AF-A0A2P7B3B0-F1
#
_entry.id   AF-A0A2P7B3B0-F1
#
_cell.length_a   1.000
_cell.length_b   1.000
_cell.length_c   1.000
_cell.angle_alpha   90.00
_cell.angle_beta   90.00
_cell.angle_gamma   90.00
#
_symmetry.space_group_name_H-M   'P 1'
#
loop_
_entity.id
_entity.type
_entity.pdbx_description
1 polymer ?
#
loop_
_entity_poly.entity_id
_entity_poly.type
_entity_poly.pdbx_seq_one_letter_code
_entity_poly.pdbx_strand_id
1 'polypeptide(L)' 'MEGWEVFTEEEAINAAIDKYRKDPLTSVAYCAFAADDGRKPPEYRFWFDLFLKLEKTGSSGVA' A
#
# COMPACT_ATOMS: atom_id res chain seq x y z
N MET A 1 1.08 -10.64 -0.47
CA MET A 1 0.88 -10.58 1.00
C MET A 1 -0.41 -11.30 1.24
N GLU A 2 -0.41 -12.44 1.92
CA GLU A 2 -1.64 -13.22 2.09
C GLU A 2 -2.66 -12.48 2.97
N GLY A 3 -3.96 -12.59 2.66
CA GLY A 3 -5.05 -12.01 3.45
C GLY A 3 -5.29 -10.52 3.21
N TRP A 4 -4.67 -9.92 2.18
CA TRP A 4 -4.90 -8.53 1.81
C TRP A 4 -6.37 -8.23 1.44
N GLU A 5 -7.11 -9.24 0.98
CA GLU A 5 -8.50 -9.10 0.52
C GLU A 5 -9.47 -8.68 1.62
N VAL A 6 -9.13 -8.94 2.89
CA VAL A 6 -9.99 -8.67 4.05
C VAL A 6 -9.50 -7.49 4.89
N PHE A 7 -8.36 -6.89 4.54
CA PHE A 7 -7.84 -5.76 5.29
C PHE A 7 -8.69 -4.51 5.07
N THR A 8 -8.96 -3.83 6.18
CA THR A 8 -9.24 -2.39 6.14
C THR A 8 -7.99 -1.63 5.67
N GLU A 9 -8.16 -0.38 5.25
CA GLU A 9 -7.01 0.44 4.82
C GLU A 9 -5.96 0.60 5.93
N GLU A 10 -6.39 0.78 7.18
CA GLU A 10 -5.50 0.91 8.33
C GLU A 10 -4.73 -0.38 8.61
N GLU A 11 -5.39 -1.54 8.58
CA GLU A 11 -4.75 -2.85 8.75
C GLU A 11 -3.74 -3.11 7.64
N ALA A 12 -4.07 -2.77 6.39
CA ALA A 12 -3.17 -2.91 5.25
C ALA A 12 -1.92 -2.05 5.41
N ILE A 13 -2.08 -0.80 5.86
CA ILE A 13 -0.95 0.12 6.13
C ILE A 13 -0.06 -0.44 7.23
N ASN A 14 -0.64 -0.84 8.37
CA ASN A 14 0.11 -1.38 9.50
C ASN A 14 0.85 -2.67 9.11
N ALA A 15 0.19 -3.58 8.38
CA ALA A 15 0.81 -4.79 7.87
C ALA A 15 1.99 -4.49 6.91
N ALA A 16 1.86 -3.48 6.05
CA ALA A 16 2.94 -3.05 5.18
C ALA A 16 4.13 -2.49 5.97
N ILE A 17 3.87 -1.65 6.97
CA ILE A 17 4.88 -1.08 7.87
C ILE A 17 5.57 -2.18 8.67
N ASP A 18 4.82 -3.15 9.19
CA ASP A 18 5.39 -4.26 9.95
C ASP A 18 6.31 -5.14 9.10
N LYS A 19 5.95 -5.33 7.82
CA LYS A 19 6.75 -6.11 6.88
C LYS A 19 8.03 -5.38 6.46
N TYR A 20 7.94 -4.11 6.08
CA TYR A 20 9.07 -3.40 5.44
C TYR A 20 9.82 -2.44 6.36
N ARG A 21 9.25 -2.12 7.54
CA ARG A 21 9.82 -1.22 8.56
C ARG A 21 10.20 0.16 7.99
N LYS A 22 9.34 0.71 7.13
CA LYS A 22 9.48 2.05 6.52
C LYS A 22 8.28 2.92 6.89
N ASP A 23 8.28 4.17 6.42
CA ASP A 23 7.10 5.02 6.51
C ASP A 23 5.89 4.40 5.76
N PRO A 24 4.65 4.82 6.09
CA PRO A 24 3.44 4.24 5.50
C PRO A 24 3.44 4.23 3.97
N LEU A 25 3.86 5.34 3.34
CA LEU A 25 3.80 5.52 1.89
C LEU A 25 4.79 4.56 1.20
N THR A 26 6.05 4.55 1.65
CA THR A 26 7.06 3.66 1.08
C THR A 26 6.72 2.19 1.33
N SER A 27 6.20 1.85 2.51
CA SER A 27 5.83 0.47 2.83
C SER A 27 4.73 -0.06 1.91
N VAL A 28 3.67 0.73 1.68
CA VAL A 28 2.57 0.36 0.78
C VAL A 28 3.04 0.28 -0.68
N ALA A 29 3.93 1.18 -1.12
CA ALA A 29 4.53 1.10 -2.45
C ALA A 29 5.30 -0.22 -2.68
N TYR A 30 6.03 -0.69 -1.66
CA TYR A 30 6.75 -1.97 -1.72
C TYR A 30 5.79 -3.17 -1.74
N CYS A 31 4.61 -3.09 -1.12
CA CYS A 31 3.58 -4.12 -1.29
C CYS A 31 3.08 -4.16 -2.74
N ALA A 32 2.79 -3.02 -3.36
CA ALA A 32 2.38 -2.96 -4.77
C ALA A 32 3.45 -3.56 -5.68
N PHE A 33 4.71 -3.14 -5.52
CA PHE A 33 5.82 -3.69 -6.32
C PHE A 33 6.00 -5.20 -6.14
N ALA A 34 5.88 -5.71 -4.91
CA ALA A 34 6.01 -7.15 -4.64
C ALA A 34 4.84 -7.97 -5.21
N ALA A 35 3.68 -7.35 -5.44
CA ALA A 35 2.50 -7.99 -6.03
C ALA A 35 2.46 -7.86 -7.56
N ASP A 36 3.36 -7.10 -8.18
CA ASP A 36 3.38 -6.96 -9.64
C ASP A 36 4.02 -8.19 -10.31
N ASP A 37 3.22 -8.95 -11.05
CA ASP A 37 3.66 -10.07 -11.88
C ASP A 37 3.70 -9.70 -13.38
N GLY A 38 3.58 -8.42 -13.71
CA GLY A 38 3.47 -7.90 -15.08
C GLY A 38 2.06 -7.95 -15.66
N ARG A 39 1.07 -8.49 -14.93
CA ARG A 39 -0.35 -8.56 -15.33
C ARG A 39 -1.26 -7.67 -14.49
N LYS A 40 -0.70 -6.89 -13.56
CA LYS A 40 -1.45 -6.02 -12.62
C LYS A 40 -2.56 -6.80 -11.89
N PRO A 41 -2.20 -7.83 -11.11
CA PRO A 41 -3.17 -8.67 -10.43
C PRO A 41 -4.01 -7.86 -9.43
N PRO A 42 -5.15 -8.40 -8.94
CA PRO A 42 -6.00 -7.71 -7.97
C PRO A 42 -5.24 -7.20 -6.74
N GLU A 43 -4.26 -7.98 -6.25
CA GLU A 43 -3.41 -7.58 -5.12
C GLU A 43 -2.59 -6.32 -5.46
N TYR A 44 -1.94 -6.28 -6.63
CA TYR A 44 -1.23 -5.09 -7.09
C TYR A 44 -2.15 -3.88 -7.11
N ARG A 45 -3.36 -4.05 -7.65
CA ARG A 45 -4.32 -2.94 -7.78
C ARG A 45 -4.75 -2.41 -6.43
N PHE A 46 -5.02 -3.29 -5.47
CA PHE A 46 -5.34 -2.93 -4.10
C PHE A 46 -4.25 -2.06 -3.46
N TRP A 47 -2.99 -2.53 -3.47
CA TRP A 47 -1.88 -1.80 -2.87
C TRP A 47 -1.58 -0.50 -3.60
N PHE A 48 -1.71 -0.48 -4.93
CA PHE A 48 -1.48 0.73 -5.73
C PHE A 48 -2.56 1.79 -5.49
N ASP A 49 -3.83 1.40 -5.41
CA ASP A 49 -4.92 2.34 -5.10
C ASP A 49 -4.78 2.89 -3.66
N LEU A 50 -4.34 2.07 -2.69
CA LEU A 50 -4.03 2.53 -1.33
C LEU A 50 -2.85 3.50 -1.29
N PHE A 51 -1.79 3.24 -2.05
CA PHE A 51 -0.66 4.16 -2.21
C PHE A 51 -1.12 5.54 -2.70
N LEU A 52 -1.97 5.59 -3.74
CA LEU A 52 -2.49 6.84 -4.30
C LEU A 52 -3.38 7.61 -3.30
N LYS A 53 -4.11 6.90 -2.44
CA LYS A 53 -4.89 7.54 -1.35
C LYS A 53 -3.96 8.18 -0.33
N LEU A 54 -2.91 7.47 0.09
CA LEU A 54 -1.94 7.98 1.06
C LEU A 54 -1.16 9.17 0.53
N GLU A 55 -0.72 9.12 -0.73
CA GLU A 55 -0.01 10.22 -1.38
C GLU A 55 -0.85 11.50 -1.38
N LYS A 56 -2.15 11.40 -1.68
CA LYS A 56 -3.09 12.55 -1.67
C LYS A 56 -3.31 13.11 -0.27
N THR A 57 -3.43 12.24 0.73
CA THR A 57 -3.59 12.65 2.13
C THR A 57 -2.31 13.30 2.68
N GLY A 58 -1.13 12.77 2.33
CA GLY A 58 0.16 13.35 2.70
C GLY A 58 0.47 14.66 1.97
N SER A 59 -0.02 14.82 0.74
CA SER A 59 0.15 16.04 -0.06
C SER A 59 -0.75 17.20 0.38
N SER A 60 -1.71 16.97 1.29
CA SER A 60 -2.53 18.04 1.89
C SER A 60 -1.78 18.79 3.02
N GLY A 61 -0.47 18.55 3.17
CA GLY A 61 0.41 19.18 4.15
C GLY A 61 1.45 20.15 3.59
N VAL A 62 1.22 20.77 2.43
CA VAL A 62 2.01 21.93 1.97
C VAL A 62 1.05 23.08 1.65
N ALA A 63 1.33 24.21 2.30
CA ALA A 63 0.56 25.45 2.37
C ALA A 63 0.09 26.03 1.03
#